data_AF-A0A7S4RU51-F1
#
_entry.id   AF-A0A7S4RU51-F1
#
_cell.length_a   1.000
_cell.length_b   1.000
_cell.length_c   1.000
_cell.angle_alpha   90.00
_cell.angle_beta   90.00
_cell.angle_gamma   90.00
#
_symmetry.space_group_name_H-M   'P 1'
#
loop_
_entity.id
_entity.type
_entity.pdbx_description
1 polymer ?
#
loop_
_entity_poly.entity_id
_entity_poly.type
_entity_poly.pdbx_seq_one_letter_code
_entity_poly.pdbx_strand_id
1 'polypeptide(L)'
;MCWKGDSGPTNPSGFLPSKKEFYRLARELNDFGLEYHIAGVYDKALLGYQEAVRIRMIALKIESYELADISDLSNDSIKERYETVRAQREGLALNITDQQTQMPPLDLYHRSESRSTCDHCNVKIEQPIHSATWMDEEGSKYIDSAITLYNIGLIHQKSNRPIKATRLFSMALRVLPQASHPPLGALILYSSAQALYQAGDLKHAAHDLSQLIYTYSATVASGTSYPGDIVGLNLASAIALLGRIHFESKDFDRAAELCQEVLHLRCSVLGRRHIDTAAASYNLALVWAETGRIECIQESISLAKISLHIFISHKQASQSSAVQTSNIIQVLLTLGGLYFRDESFANATHCLNKALQLARKVASEHPSDPAKLVDVADLLFMLAQISHRQGHSFAALELYHESLQVERVFGEEHKEMALVLFSLGQIYHEVGDLGRAFEYQEHVLQLSRRHLGEQGEFLASVLTIIGNIQNER
;
A
#
# COMPACT_ATOMS: atom_id res chain seq x y z
N MET A 1 19.41 8.16 24.63
CA MET A 1 20.45 8.90 25.38
C MET A 1 20.04 10.35 25.44
N CYS A 2 20.04 10.93 26.65
CA CYS A 2 19.50 12.25 26.96
C CYS A 2 20.28 13.39 26.29
N TRP A 3 19.54 14.38 25.77
CA TRP A 3 20.05 15.70 25.44
C TRP A 3 20.51 16.42 26.72
N LYS A 4 21.76 16.86 26.75
CA LYS A 4 22.19 18.03 27.53
C LYS A 4 22.43 19.16 26.54
N GLY A 5 21.85 20.32 26.84
CA GLY A 5 21.99 21.51 26.03
C GLY A 5 23.42 22.03 26.03
N ASP A 6 23.81 22.53 24.86
CA ASP A 6 24.81 23.59 24.76
C ASP A 6 24.24 24.68 23.85
N SER A 7 24.19 25.87 24.43
CA SER A 7 23.76 27.13 23.85
C SER A 7 24.93 27.78 23.09
N GLY A 8 24.77 28.00 21.78
CA GLY A 8 25.63 28.84 20.94
C GLY A 8 25.18 28.78 19.47
N PRO A 9 25.30 29.87 18.67
CA PRO A 9 24.85 29.88 17.28
C PRO A 9 25.87 29.11 16.44
N THR A 10 25.70 27.80 16.34
CA THR A 10 26.49 26.97 15.42
C THR A 10 25.95 27.16 14.01
N ASN A 11 26.76 27.84 13.19
CA ASN A 11 26.71 28.00 11.74
C ASN A 11 25.82 26.95 11.00
N PRO A 12 24.73 27.34 10.29
CA PRO A 12 23.81 26.41 9.63
C PRO A 12 24.36 25.79 8.33
N SER A 13 25.59 26.14 7.93
CA SER A 13 26.22 25.79 6.65
C SER A 13 26.62 24.32 6.48
N GLY A 14 26.48 23.47 7.50
CA GLY A 14 26.80 22.04 7.44
C GLY A 14 25.64 21.11 7.09
N PHE A 15 24.41 21.61 6.93
CA PHE A 15 23.19 20.78 6.86
C PHE A 15 22.56 20.66 5.47
N LEU A 16 22.98 21.47 4.49
CA LEU A 16 22.47 21.40 3.12
C LEU A 16 23.17 20.25 2.35
N PRO A 17 22.43 19.43 1.58
CA PRO A 17 23.03 18.60 0.54
C PRO A 17 23.97 19.45 -0.31
N SER A 18 25.13 18.90 -0.66
CA SER A 18 26.11 19.69 -1.42
C SER A 18 25.47 20.19 -2.72
N LYS A 19 25.91 21.36 -3.22
CA LYS A 19 25.46 21.88 -4.53
C LYS A 19 25.53 20.82 -5.64
N LYS A 20 26.55 19.95 -5.57
CA LYS A 20 26.75 18.78 -6.42
C LYS A 20 25.62 17.74 -6.33
N GLU A 21 25.08 17.49 -5.15
CA GLU A 21 23.94 16.58 -4.95
C GLU A 21 22.65 17.15 -5.53
N PHE A 22 22.39 18.45 -5.39
CA PHE A 22 21.22 19.07 -6.03
C PHE A 22 21.32 19.05 -7.56
N TYR A 23 22.50 19.31 -8.13
CA TYR A 23 22.69 19.19 -9.59
C TYR A 23 22.55 17.74 -10.07
N ARG A 24 23.05 16.76 -9.30
CA ARG A 24 22.84 15.35 -9.60
C ARG A 24 21.34 15.01 -9.59
N LEU A 25 20.60 15.51 -8.61
CA LEU A 25 19.16 15.27 -8.52
C LEU A 25 18.38 15.96 -9.65
N ALA A 26 18.76 17.18 -10.03
CA ALA A 26 18.20 17.87 -11.20
C ALA A 26 18.44 17.08 -12.49
N ARG A 27 19.61 16.44 -12.63
CA ARG A 27 19.91 15.53 -13.75
C ARG A 27 19.01 14.30 -13.73
N GLU A 28 18.90 13.63 -12.59
CA GLU A 28 18.05 12.44 -12.44
C GLU A 28 16.57 12.73 -12.75
N LEU A 29 16.07 13.93 -12.43
CA LEU A 29 14.71 14.36 -12.77
C LEU A 29 14.53 14.77 -14.21
N ASN A 30 15.55 15.36 -14.81
CA ASN A 30 15.57 15.60 -16.25
C ASN A 30 15.57 14.28 -17.03
N ASP A 31 16.29 13.26 -16.55
CA ASP A 31 16.29 11.93 -17.14
C ASP A 31 14.95 11.21 -16.92
N PHE A 32 14.32 11.36 -15.75
CA PHE A 32 12.95 10.89 -15.48
C PHE A 32 11.93 11.57 -16.41
N GLY A 33 12.04 12.89 -16.59
CA GLY A 33 11.20 13.65 -17.50
C GLY A 33 11.34 13.13 -18.93
N LEU A 34 12.57 12.85 -19.35
CA LEU A 34 12.89 12.29 -20.67
C LEU A 34 12.36 10.86 -20.85
N GLU A 35 12.51 10.00 -19.84
CA GLU A 35 11.98 8.62 -19.84
C GLU A 35 10.48 8.59 -20.13
N TYR A 36 9.71 9.42 -19.40
CA TYR A 36 8.25 9.49 -19.59
C TYR A 36 7.83 10.28 -20.83
N HIS A 37 8.65 11.24 -21.28
CA HIS A 37 8.42 11.94 -22.54
C HIS A 37 8.51 10.99 -23.73
N ILE A 38 9.55 10.14 -23.77
CA ILE A 38 9.71 9.10 -24.79
C ILE A 38 8.56 8.09 -24.72
N ALA A 39 8.08 7.76 -23.51
CA ALA A 39 6.93 6.89 -23.31
C ALA A 39 5.57 7.54 -23.61
N GLY A 40 5.51 8.81 -24.01
CA GLY A 40 4.27 9.52 -24.32
C GLY A 40 3.40 9.86 -23.11
N VAL A 41 3.92 9.74 -21.89
CA VAL A 41 3.20 10.06 -20.64
C VAL A 41 3.51 11.50 -20.24
N TYR A 42 2.91 12.44 -20.97
CA TYR A 42 3.28 13.86 -20.92
C TYR A 42 3.07 14.51 -19.54
N ASP A 43 2.07 14.10 -18.74
CA ASP A 43 1.85 14.64 -17.39
C ASP A 43 3.03 14.34 -16.44
N LYS A 44 3.60 13.13 -16.52
CA LYS A 44 4.76 12.73 -15.70
C LYS A 44 6.05 13.35 -16.23
N ALA A 45 6.18 13.47 -17.56
CA ALA A 45 7.30 14.14 -18.19
C ALA A 45 7.38 15.62 -17.78
N LEU A 46 6.25 16.32 -17.85
CA LEU A 46 6.11 17.72 -17.50
C LEU A 46 6.51 17.97 -16.03
N LEU A 47 6.03 17.11 -15.13
CA LEU A 47 6.37 17.16 -13.71
C LEU A 47 7.88 16.96 -13.47
N GLY A 48 8.51 16.00 -14.15
CA GLY A 48 9.95 15.76 -14.06
C GLY A 48 10.78 16.98 -14.45
N TYR A 49 10.43 17.64 -15.57
CA TYR A 49 11.13 18.84 -16.02
C TYR A 49 10.89 20.05 -15.13
N GLN A 50 9.65 20.27 -14.64
CA GLN A 50 9.35 21.36 -13.69
C GLN A 50 10.18 21.25 -12.42
N GLU A 51 10.22 20.06 -11.83
CA GLU A 51 10.95 19.83 -10.59
C GLU A 51 12.48 19.88 -10.79
N ALA A 52 12.98 19.44 -11.96
CA ALA A 52 14.39 19.63 -12.33
C ALA A 52 14.79 21.11 -12.39
N VAL A 53 13.94 21.98 -12.96
CA VAL A 53 14.16 23.43 -13.01
C VAL A 53 14.09 24.04 -11.61
N ARG A 54 13.12 23.63 -10.77
CA ARG A 54 12.98 24.10 -9.39
C ARG A 54 14.20 23.77 -8.54
N ILE A 55 14.66 22.52 -8.55
CA ILE A 55 15.87 22.11 -7.81
C ILE A 55 17.09 22.87 -8.29
N ARG A 56 17.20 23.10 -9.59
CA ARG A 56 18.31 23.86 -10.12
C ARG A 56 18.29 25.32 -9.66
N MET A 57 17.12 25.95 -9.59
CA MET A 57 16.98 27.29 -9.02
C MET A 57 17.34 27.31 -7.53
N ILE A 58 17.02 26.26 -6.79
CA ILE A 58 17.44 26.09 -5.38
C ILE A 58 18.96 25.92 -5.29
N ALA A 59 19.57 25.06 -6.11
CA ALA A 59 21.02 24.82 -6.15
C ALA A 59 21.82 26.09 -6.50
N LEU A 60 21.26 26.96 -7.34
CA LEU A 60 21.84 28.26 -7.69
C LEU A 60 21.77 29.26 -6.53
N LYS A 61 20.82 29.10 -5.60
CA LYS A 61 20.65 29.95 -4.40
C LYS A 61 21.47 29.49 -3.19
N ILE A 62 22.12 28.31 -3.25
CA ILE A 62 23.00 27.80 -2.18
C ILE A 62 24.41 28.39 -2.37
N GLU A 63 24.84 29.24 -1.44
CA GLU A 63 26.21 29.78 -1.39
C GLU A 63 27.16 28.77 -0.75
N SER A 64 27.84 27.97 -1.58
CA SER A 64 29.09 27.32 -1.16
C SER A 64 30.02 27.09 -2.36
N TYR A 65 31.30 27.38 -2.12
CA TYR A 65 32.43 27.22 -3.04
C TYR A 65 32.64 25.75 -3.40
N GLU A 66 32.20 25.35 -4.59
CA GLU A 66 32.80 24.30 -5.41
C GLU A 66 32.03 24.24 -6.73
N LEU A 67 32.58 24.88 -7.75
CA LEU A 67 32.15 24.70 -9.14
C LEU A 67 32.69 23.35 -9.61
N ALA A 68 31.84 22.32 -9.61
CA ALA A 68 32.08 21.17 -10.46
C ALA A 68 31.61 21.52 -11.88
N ASP A 69 32.33 21.03 -12.91
CA ASP A 69 31.98 21.19 -14.32
C ASP A 69 30.53 20.81 -14.61
N ILE A 70 29.71 21.80 -14.99
CA ILE A 70 28.30 21.64 -15.41
C ILE A 70 28.20 22.02 -16.90
N SER A 71 28.96 21.37 -17.77
CA SER A 71 28.87 21.60 -19.23
C SER A 71 27.59 21.00 -19.84
N ASP A 72 27.02 19.95 -19.25
CA ASP A 72 26.06 19.08 -19.95
C ASP A 72 24.58 19.31 -19.60
N LEU A 73 24.27 20.26 -18.73
CA LEU A 73 22.89 20.60 -18.38
C LEU A 73 22.80 22.12 -18.30
N SER A 74 22.35 22.84 -19.34
CA SER A 74 22.00 24.26 -19.21
C SER A 74 20.57 24.41 -18.66
N ASN A 75 20.26 25.48 -17.93
CA ASN A 75 18.90 25.67 -17.36
C ASN A 75 17.89 25.85 -18.51
N ASP A 76 18.39 26.43 -19.60
CA ASP A 76 17.66 26.70 -20.82
C ASP A 76 17.29 25.41 -21.55
N SER A 77 18.13 24.37 -21.56
CA SER A 77 17.80 23.10 -22.23
C SER A 77 16.69 22.31 -21.52
N ILE A 78 16.61 22.41 -20.19
CA ILE A 78 15.52 21.77 -19.41
C ILE A 78 14.21 22.55 -19.59
N LYS A 79 14.29 23.89 -19.61
CA LYS A 79 13.13 24.77 -19.90
C LYS A 79 12.60 24.53 -21.32
N GLU A 80 13.48 24.39 -22.31
CA GLU A 80 13.10 24.12 -23.70
C GLU A 80 12.39 22.76 -23.82
N ARG A 81 12.90 21.72 -23.14
CA ARG A 81 12.23 20.41 -23.07
C ARG A 81 10.86 20.50 -22.38
N TYR A 82 10.77 21.23 -21.28
CA TYR A 82 9.51 21.50 -20.59
C TYR A 82 8.47 22.16 -21.51
N GLU A 83 8.86 23.23 -22.21
CA GLU A 83 8.01 23.96 -23.14
C GLU A 83 7.57 23.09 -24.32
N THR A 84 8.47 22.25 -24.84
CA THR A 84 8.17 21.28 -25.90
C THR A 84 7.12 20.25 -25.47
N VAL A 85 7.30 19.64 -24.29
CA VAL A 85 6.35 18.65 -23.73
C VAL A 85 5.00 19.28 -23.41
N ARG A 86 5.01 20.52 -22.90
CA ARG A 86 3.79 21.29 -22.65
C ARG A 86 3.00 21.50 -23.94
N ALA A 87 3.67 21.96 -25.01
CA ALA A 87 3.04 22.18 -26.30
C ALA A 87 2.50 20.87 -26.91
N GLN A 88 3.20 19.74 -26.74
CA GLN A 88 2.74 18.43 -27.20
C GLN A 88 1.50 17.94 -26.44
N ARG A 89 1.44 18.15 -25.12
CA ARG A 89 0.26 17.86 -24.29
C ARG A 89 -0.95 18.74 -24.69
N GLU A 90 -0.71 20.05 -24.86
CA GLU A 90 -1.75 21.00 -25.28
C GLU A 90 -2.23 20.70 -26.72
N GLY A 91 -1.32 20.26 -27.61
CA GLY A 91 -1.64 19.77 -28.95
C GLY A 91 -2.47 18.48 -28.99
N LEU A 92 -2.25 17.57 -28.02
CA LEU A 92 -3.11 16.39 -27.82
C LEU A 92 -4.49 16.76 -27.26
N ALA A 93 -4.60 17.84 -26.48
CA ALA A 93 -5.88 18.38 -26.03
C ALA A 93 -6.67 19.07 -27.17
N LEU A 94 -6.00 19.56 -28.22
CA LEU A 94 -6.62 20.19 -29.40
C LEU A 94 -7.35 19.22 -30.35
N ASN A 95 -7.26 17.90 -30.15
CA ASN A 95 -8.11 16.91 -30.83
C ASN A 95 -9.44 16.66 -30.10
N ILE A 96 -9.72 17.38 -29.01
CA ILE A 96 -11.00 17.39 -28.29
C ILE A 96 -11.43 18.84 -28.08
N THR A 97 -11.68 19.57 -29.17
CA THR A 97 -12.41 20.85 -29.17
C THR A 97 -13.78 20.56 -29.77
N ASP A 98 -14.93 20.83 -29.16
CA ASP A 98 -15.36 22.05 -28.50
C ASP A 98 -16.56 21.75 -27.60
N GLN A 99 -16.52 22.20 -26.34
CA GLN A 99 -17.55 23.10 -25.79
C GLN A 99 -17.15 23.56 -24.37
N GLN A 100 -16.88 24.87 -24.29
CA GLN A 100 -16.97 25.74 -23.11
C GLN A 100 -16.18 25.33 -21.85
N THR A 101 -15.03 25.98 -21.63
CA THR A 101 -14.88 27.06 -20.63
C THR A 101 -13.44 27.57 -20.61
N GLN A 102 -13.28 28.88 -20.49
CA GLN A 102 -12.02 29.51 -20.13
C GLN A 102 -11.52 28.94 -18.80
N MET A 103 -10.27 28.49 -18.73
CA MET A 103 -9.54 28.35 -17.46
C MET A 103 -8.31 29.28 -17.46
N PRO A 104 -8.08 30.05 -16.38
CA PRO A 104 -7.01 31.04 -16.25
C PRO A 104 -5.66 30.37 -15.89
N PRO A 105 -4.52 31.10 -15.89
CA PRO A 105 -3.18 30.51 -15.81
C PRO A 105 -2.93 29.85 -14.45
N LEU A 106 -2.21 28.71 -14.45
CA LEU A 106 -1.88 28.00 -13.22
C LEU A 106 -0.78 28.72 -12.42
N ASP A 107 -1.22 29.54 -11.47
CA ASP A 107 -0.50 29.83 -10.23
C ASP A 107 -0.20 28.51 -9.49
N LEU A 108 1.06 28.07 -9.48
CA LEU A 108 1.52 26.94 -8.67
C LEU A 108 1.88 27.40 -7.25
N TYR A 109 0.89 28.01 -6.58
CA TYR A 109 0.76 28.04 -5.13
C TYR A 109 -0.72 28.22 -4.81
N HIS A 110 -1.54 27.20 -5.07
CA HIS A 110 -2.76 26.93 -4.30
C HIS A 110 -3.30 25.55 -4.64
N ARG A 111 -3.71 24.82 -3.61
CA ARG A 111 -4.95 24.02 -3.63
C ARG A 111 -5.13 23.13 -4.86
N SER A 112 -4.32 22.07 -4.94
CA SER A 112 -4.91 20.75 -5.09
C SER A 112 -4.63 20.03 -3.76
N GLU A 113 -5.47 20.17 -2.72
CA GLU A 113 -6.88 19.78 -2.80
C GLU A 113 -7.01 18.72 -3.91
N SER A 114 -6.59 17.49 -3.58
CA SER A 114 -7.51 16.42 -3.92
C SER A 114 -8.86 16.85 -3.33
N ARG A 115 -9.68 17.51 -4.14
CA ARG A 115 -11.10 17.19 -4.18
C ARG A 115 -11.22 15.73 -4.64
N SER A 116 -10.63 14.81 -3.88
CA SER A 116 -11.41 13.71 -3.39
C SER A 116 -12.20 14.33 -2.26
N THR A 117 -13.35 14.94 -2.60
CA THR A 117 -14.50 14.57 -1.79
C THR A 117 -14.46 13.05 -1.79
N CYS A 118 -14.16 12.45 -0.64
CA CYS A 118 -14.85 11.21 -0.40
C CYS A 118 -16.32 11.64 -0.48
N ASP A 119 -17.03 11.23 -1.54
CA ASP A 119 -18.42 11.63 -1.80
C ASP A 119 -19.37 11.29 -0.64
N HIS A 120 -18.85 10.71 0.44
CA HIS A 120 -19.56 10.33 1.65
C HIS A 120 -19.29 11.17 2.91
N CYS A 121 -18.22 11.99 2.99
CA CYS A 121 -17.84 12.57 4.29
C CYS A 121 -18.40 13.96 4.55
N ASN A 122 -18.69 14.78 3.54
CA ASN A 122 -19.03 16.20 3.69
C ASN A 122 -18.09 17.03 4.62
N VAL A 123 -16.95 16.49 5.02
CA VAL A 123 -15.88 17.19 5.73
C VAL A 123 -15.02 17.84 4.65
N LYS A 124 -15.18 19.16 4.51
CA LYS A 124 -14.27 19.99 3.74
C LYS A 124 -12.89 19.91 4.39
N ILE A 125 -11.95 19.21 3.76
CA ILE A 125 -10.53 19.35 4.08
C ILE A 125 -10.04 20.61 3.35
N GLU A 126 -10.45 21.77 3.86
CA GLU A 126 -9.92 23.07 3.46
C GLU A 126 -9.03 23.57 4.60
N GLN A 127 -7.72 23.66 4.35
CA GLN A 127 -7.00 24.94 4.33
C GLN A 127 -5.56 24.73 3.81
N PRO A 128 -5.05 25.65 2.98
CA PRO A 128 -3.64 25.66 2.57
C PRO A 128 -2.74 25.83 3.79
N ILE A 129 -1.53 25.29 3.72
CA ILE A 129 -0.46 25.66 4.66
C ILE A 129 -0.30 27.18 4.51
N HIS A 130 -0.83 27.94 5.48
CA HIS A 130 -0.56 29.37 5.57
C HIS A 130 0.93 29.50 5.84
N SER A 131 1.67 30.15 4.95
CA SER A 131 2.95 30.75 5.32
C SER A 131 2.65 31.71 6.47
N ALA A 132 2.97 31.29 7.68
CA ALA A 132 2.94 32.19 8.82
C ALA A 132 3.81 33.40 8.46
N THR A 133 3.25 34.59 8.61
CA THR A 133 3.83 35.90 8.28
C THR A 133 5.01 36.30 9.18
N TRP A 134 5.85 35.34 9.59
CA TRP A 134 6.94 35.51 10.55
C TRP A 134 8.16 34.64 10.21
N MET A 135 8.56 34.55 8.93
CA MET A 135 9.81 33.87 8.56
C MET A 135 10.64 34.72 7.61
N ASP A 136 11.91 34.90 7.94
CA ASP A 136 12.92 35.55 7.11
C ASP A 136 13.06 34.85 5.74
N GLU A 137 13.53 35.56 4.71
CA GLU A 137 13.70 35.04 3.34
C GLU A 137 14.53 33.75 3.26
N GLU A 138 15.43 33.52 4.23
CA GLU A 138 16.21 32.28 4.33
C GLU A 138 15.36 31.09 4.79
N GLY A 139 14.48 31.26 5.78
CA GLY A 139 13.59 30.20 6.29
C GLY A 139 12.64 29.66 5.23
N SER A 140 12.13 30.53 4.35
CA SER A 140 11.28 30.14 3.21
C SER A 140 12.01 29.24 2.21
N LYS A 141 13.31 29.48 1.95
CA LYS A 141 14.11 28.69 1.00
C LYS A 141 14.26 27.23 1.45
N TYR A 142 14.39 26.97 2.75
CA TYR A 142 14.53 25.62 3.30
C TYR A 142 13.22 24.83 3.21
N ILE A 143 12.08 25.48 3.45
CA ILE A 143 10.75 24.85 3.36
C ILE A 143 10.43 24.48 1.91
N ASP A 144 10.64 25.40 0.95
CA ASP A 144 10.40 25.12 -0.48
C ASP A 144 11.29 23.98 -1.00
N SER A 145 12.53 23.91 -0.52
CA SER A 145 13.47 22.83 -0.84
C SER A 145 13.00 21.49 -0.28
N ALA A 146 12.52 21.46 0.96
CA ALA A 146 11.98 20.26 1.59
C ALA A 146 10.70 19.77 0.88
N ILE A 147 9.78 20.67 0.52
CA ILE A 147 8.56 20.36 -0.24
C ILE A 147 8.90 19.78 -1.61
N THR A 148 9.87 20.37 -2.31
CA THR A 148 10.34 19.89 -3.61
C THR A 148 10.86 18.46 -3.49
N LEU A 149 11.81 18.22 -2.58
CA LEU A 149 12.38 16.89 -2.32
C LEU A 149 11.30 15.86 -1.92
N TYR A 150 10.34 16.28 -1.10
CA TYR A 150 9.20 15.45 -0.71
C TYR A 150 8.34 15.06 -1.91
N ASN A 151 7.95 16.01 -2.76
CA ASN A 151 7.13 15.74 -3.95
C ASN A 151 7.85 14.78 -4.91
N ILE A 152 9.16 14.94 -5.07
CA ILE A 152 9.97 14.03 -5.91
C ILE A 152 10.06 12.64 -5.29
N GLY A 153 10.19 12.56 -3.96
CA GLY A 153 10.10 11.31 -3.21
C GLY A 153 8.78 10.59 -3.49
N LEU A 154 7.65 11.29 -3.44
CA LEU A 154 6.34 10.74 -3.76
C LEU A 154 6.24 10.24 -5.21
N ILE A 155 6.85 10.93 -6.17
CA ILE A 155 6.90 10.49 -7.57
C ILE A 155 7.65 9.16 -7.68
N HIS A 156 8.86 9.09 -7.09
CA HIS A 156 9.64 7.86 -7.12
C HIS A 156 8.94 6.70 -6.41
N GLN A 157 8.23 6.98 -5.33
CA GLN A 157 7.41 6.00 -4.63
C GLN A 157 6.29 5.46 -5.53
N LYS A 158 5.53 6.35 -6.19
CA LYS A 158 4.48 5.97 -7.16
C LYS A 158 5.03 5.24 -8.39
N SER A 159 6.27 5.51 -8.78
CA SER A 159 6.98 4.81 -9.85
C SER A 159 7.65 3.51 -9.39
N ASN A 160 7.29 2.98 -8.22
CA ASN A 160 7.81 1.73 -7.64
C ASN A 160 9.34 1.72 -7.47
N ARG A 161 9.93 2.86 -7.10
CA ARG A 161 11.36 3.04 -6.79
C ARG A 161 11.54 3.46 -5.31
N PRO A 162 11.16 2.60 -4.33
CA PRO A 162 11.04 3.00 -2.92
C PRO A 162 12.37 3.41 -2.28
N ILE A 163 13.49 2.77 -2.64
CA ILE A 163 14.83 3.12 -2.12
C ILE A 163 15.22 4.56 -2.49
N LYS A 164 14.90 4.98 -3.72
CA LYS A 164 15.16 6.37 -4.16
C LYS A 164 14.26 7.35 -3.41
N ALA A 165 12.98 6.98 -3.22
CA ALA A 165 12.05 7.79 -2.46
C ALA A 165 12.51 8.01 -1.01
N THR A 166 12.93 6.95 -0.30
CA THR A 166 13.46 7.04 1.06
C THR A 166 14.66 7.99 1.15
N ARG A 167 15.60 7.92 0.18
CA ARG A 167 16.74 8.84 0.14
C ARG A 167 16.27 10.30 0.05
N LEU A 168 15.28 10.58 -0.80
CA LEU A 168 14.74 11.93 -0.99
C LEU A 168 13.99 12.43 0.25
N PHE A 169 13.22 11.58 0.91
CA PHE A 169 12.58 11.93 2.18
C PHE A 169 13.60 12.20 3.27
N SER A 170 14.69 11.42 3.35
CA SER A 170 15.78 11.67 4.29
C SER A 170 16.46 13.02 4.04
N MET A 171 16.61 13.43 2.78
CA MET A 171 17.14 14.74 2.42
C MET A 171 16.15 15.85 2.77
N ALA A 172 14.86 15.65 2.52
CA ALA A 172 13.82 16.60 2.88
C ALA A 172 13.77 16.85 4.41
N LEU A 173 13.89 15.80 5.22
CA LEU A 173 13.94 15.91 6.69
C LEU A 173 15.20 16.60 7.22
N ARG A 174 16.34 16.47 6.53
CA ARG A 174 17.59 17.16 6.91
C ARG A 174 17.53 18.65 6.60
N VAL A 175 16.90 19.02 5.49
CA VAL A 175 16.77 20.42 5.04
C VAL A 175 15.68 21.15 5.81
N LEU A 176 14.65 20.44 6.30
CA LEU A 176 13.61 21.02 7.13
C LEU A 176 14.20 21.38 8.51
N PRO A 177 14.23 22.67 8.91
CA PRO A 177 14.67 23.02 10.25
C PRO A 177 13.70 22.40 11.25
N GLN A 178 14.21 21.54 12.15
CA GLN A 178 13.39 20.74 13.07
C GLN A 178 12.45 21.56 13.97
N ALA A 179 12.68 22.88 14.09
CA ALA A 179 11.89 23.79 14.91
C ALA A 179 10.78 24.55 14.14
N SER A 180 10.73 24.50 12.81
CA SER A 180 9.98 25.51 12.03
C SER A 180 8.64 25.05 11.45
N HIS A 181 8.42 23.74 11.23
CA HIS A 181 7.15 23.27 10.61
C HIS A 181 6.73 21.83 10.97
N PRO A 182 6.20 21.59 12.19
CA PRO A 182 5.81 20.25 12.67
C PRO A 182 4.88 19.45 11.73
N PRO A 183 3.87 20.05 11.05
CA PRO A 183 3.00 19.30 10.15
C PRO A 183 3.70 18.74 8.91
N LEU A 184 4.69 19.47 8.36
CA LEU A 184 5.39 19.05 7.14
C LEU A 184 6.39 17.94 7.45
N GLY A 185 7.12 18.06 8.57
CA GLY A 185 8.01 16.98 9.03
C GLY A 185 7.26 15.68 9.29
N ALA A 186 6.06 15.75 9.88
CA ALA A 186 5.20 14.60 10.13
C ALA A 186 4.72 13.91 8.84
N LEU A 187 4.36 14.68 7.81
CA LEU A 187 3.99 14.15 6.49
C LEU A 187 5.18 13.45 5.81
N ILE A 188 6.37 14.08 5.82
CA ILE A 188 7.57 13.50 5.21
C ILE A 188 7.97 12.20 5.93
N LEU A 189 7.91 12.18 7.27
CA LEU A 189 8.17 10.96 8.06
C LEU A 189 7.19 9.84 7.73
N TYR A 190 5.90 10.15 7.60
CA TYR A 190 4.89 9.16 7.21
C TYR A 190 5.17 8.59 5.81
N SER A 191 5.47 9.43 4.82
CA SER A 191 5.79 8.97 3.47
C SER A 191 7.13 8.22 3.40
N SER A 192 8.11 8.61 4.22
CA SER A 192 9.36 7.86 4.42
C SER A 192 9.09 6.45 4.92
N ALA A 193 8.28 6.32 5.98
CA ALA A 193 7.90 5.04 6.54
C ALA A 193 7.16 4.16 5.52
N GLN A 194 6.25 4.73 4.71
CA GLN A 194 5.58 4.00 3.64
C GLN A 194 6.56 3.50 2.57
N ALA A 195 7.55 4.31 2.19
CA ALA A 195 8.57 3.91 1.22
C ALA A 195 9.51 2.83 1.79
N LEU A 196 9.92 2.94 3.06
CA LEU A 196 10.70 1.91 3.76
C LEU A 196 9.95 0.58 3.85
N TYR A 197 8.65 0.65 4.18
CA TYR A 197 7.76 -0.50 4.18
C TYR A 197 7.68 -1.17 2.80
N GLN A 198 7.52 -0.39 1.71
CA GLN A 198 7.54 -0.90 0.34
C GLN A 198 8.90 -1.50 -0.06
N ALA A 199 10.00 -0.99 0.50
CA ALA A 199 11.34 -1.54 0.28
C ALA A 199 11.61 -2.81 1.11
N GLY A 200 10.70 -3.21 2.00
CA GLY A 200 10.89 -4.34 2.92
C GLY A 200 11.73 -4.05 4.17
N ASP A 201 12.12 -2.79 4.39
CA ASP A 201 12.86 -2.38 5.59
C ASP A 201 11.88 -2.07 6.75
N LEU A 202 11.28 -3.14 7.27
CA LEU A 202 10.26 -3.07 8.32
C LEU A 202 10.79 -2.44 9.62
N LYS A 203 12.08 -2.60 9.92
CA LYS A 203 12.69 -2.09 11.17
C LYS A 203 12.77 -0.57 11.17
N HIS A 204 13.30 0.02 10.11
CA HIS A 204 13.39 1.48 10.03
C HIS A 204 11.99 2.10 9.83
N ALA A 205 11.10 1.45 9.08
CA ALA A 205 9.72 1.90 8.97
C ALA A 205 9.00 1.96 10.33
N ALA A 206 9.15 0.92 11.16
CA ALA A 206 8.59 0.90 12.50
C ALA A 206 9.18 1.98 13.42
N HIS A 207 10.49 2.26 13.28
CA HIS A 207 11.15 3.34 14.02
C HIS A 207 10.59 4.72 13.68
N ASP A 208 10.53 5.06 12.38
CA ASP A 208 10.01 6.35 11.89
C ASP A 208 8.53 6.53 12.31
N LEU A 209 7.72 5.47 12.25
CA LEU A 209 6.32 5.51 12.69
C LEU A 209 6.19 5.69 14.20
N SER A 210 7.04 5.05 15.00
CA SER A 210 7.02 5.22 16.45
C SER A 210 7.34 6.67 16.86
N GLN A 211 8.28 7.31 16.16
CA GLN A 211 8.57 8.74 16.35
C GLN A 211 7.37 9.61 15.96
N LEU A 212 6.75 9.32 14.82
CA LEU A 212 5.57 10.05 14.34
C LEU A 212 4.36 9.92 15.27
N ILE A 213 4.11 8.73 15.81
CA ILE A 213 3.02 8.47 16.76
C ILE A 213 3.29 9.22 18.07
N TYR A 214 4.54 9.25 18.54
CA TYR A 214 4.90 10.03 19.73
C TYR A 214 4.64 11.53 19.53
N THR A 215 5.00 12.10 18.38
CA THR A 215 4.74 13.53 18.11
C THR A 215 3.25 13.84 18.00
N TYR A 216 2.46 12.99 17.33
CA TYR A 216 1.01 13.19 17.23
C TYR A 216 0.26 12.96 18.55
N SER A 217 0.66 11.97 19.35
CA SER A 217 0.04 11.74 20.67
C SER A 217 0.31 12.92 21.62
N ALA A 218 1.51 13.51 21.57
CA ALA A 218 1.82 14.71 22.33
C ALA A 218 0.96 15.92 21.92
N THR A 219 0.69 16.12 20.62
CA THR A 219 -0.15 17.23 20.14
C THR A 219 -1.64 17.04 20.44
N VAL A 220 -2.11 15.80 20.51
CA VAL A 220 -3.46 15.46 20.99
C VAL A 220 -3.57 15.73 22.49
N ALA A 221 -2.57 15.32 23.28
CA ALA A 221 -2.56 15.51 24.73
C ALA A 221 -2.46 16.99 25.17
N SER A 222 -1.81 17.85 24.37
CA SER A 222 -1.71 19.29 24.66
C SER A 222 -3.01 20.08 24.49
N GLY A 223 -4.12 19.43 24.10
CA GLY A 223 -5.44 20.07 23.98
C GLY A 223 -5.54 21.09 22.84
N THR A 224 -4.50 21.22 22.01
CA THR A 224 -4.48 22.00 20.76
C THR A 224 -5.22 21.26 19.65
N SER A 225 -6.44 20.82 19.95
CA SER A 225 -7.36 20.21 18.99
C SER A 225 -7.97 21.32 18.13
N TYR A 226 -7.66 21.31 16.83
CA TYR A 226 -8.36 22.10 15.82
C TYR A 226 -9.68 21.41 15.44
N PRO A 227 -10.73 22.15 15.00
CA PRO A 227 -12.04 21.57 14.73
C PRO A 227 -11.98 20.59 13.56
N GLY A 228 -12.34 19.31 13.79
CA GLY A 228 -12.44 18.29 12.74
C GLY A 228 -11.22 17.37 12.55
N ASP A 229 -10.54 16.96 13.62
CA ASP A 229 -9.85 15.65 13.77
C ASP A 229 -8.81 15.16 12.73
N ILE A 230 -8.29 16.01 11.83
CA ILE A 230 -7.26 15.62 10.85
C ILE A 230 -6.01 15.02 11.53
N VAL A 231 -5.59 15.57 12.66
CA VAL A 231 -4.45 15.05 13.44
C VAL A 231 -4.76 13.64 13.98
N GLY A 232 -5.98 13.41 14.44
CA GLY A 232 -6.43 12.08 14.89
C GLY A 232 -6.49 11.07 13.75
N LEU A 233 -6.87 11.49 12.54
CA LEU A 233 -6.87 10.63 11.34
C LEU A 233 -5.46 10.31 10.84
N ASN A 234 -4.54 11.27 10.90
CA ASN A 234 -3.13 11.05 10.58
C ASN A 234 -2.47 10.12 11.59
N LEU A 235 -2.75 10.32 12.88
CA LEU A 235 -2.35 9.41 13.95
C LEU A 235 -2.88 7.99 13.70
N ALA A 236 -4.17 7.84 13.43
CA ALA A 236 -4.78 6.55 13.12
C ALA A 236 -4.15 5.90 11.88
N SER A 237 -3.76 6.67 10.88
CA SER A 237 -3.09 6.14 9.68
C SER A 237 -1.66 5.65 9.98
N ALA A 238 -0.92 6.39 10.80
CA ALA A 238 0.42 5.98 11.26
C ALA A 238 0.36 4.71 12.12
N ILE A 239 -0.57 4.65 13.09
CA ILE A 239 -0.79 3.47 13.94
C ILE A 239 -1.22 2.27 13.07
N ALA A 240 -2.10 2.47 12.08
CA ALA A 240 -2.54 1.39 11.19
C ALA A 240 -1.37 0.80 10.38
N LEU A 241 -0.46 1.63 9.88
CA LEU A 241 0.72 1.15 9.17
C LEU A 241 1.68 0.39 10.11
N LEU A 242 1.87 0.88 11.34
CA LEU A 242 2.66 0.18 12.34
C LEU A 242 2.04 -1.18 12.71
N GLY A 243 0.71 -1.23 12.88
CA GLY A 243 -0.04 -2.46 13.13
C GLY A 243 0.15 -3.49 12.02
N ARG A 244 0.16 -3.03 10.76
CA ARG A 244 0.47 -3.89 9.60
C ARG A 244 1.89 -4.45 9.63
N ILE A 245 2.88 -3.65 10.03
CA ILE A 245 4.26 -4.11 10.18
C ILE A 245 4.37 -5.20 11.25
N HIS A 246 3.70 -5.04 12.40
CA HIS A 246 3.67 -6.05 13.45
C HIS A 246 2.94 -7.33 12.99
N PHE A 247 1.85 -7.20 12.24
CA PHE A 247 1.14 -8.34 11.65
C PHE A 247 2.05 -9.15 10.72
N GLU A 248 2.79 -8.49 9.83
CA GLU A 248 3.75 -9.16 8.94
C GLU A 248 4.93 -9.77 9.69
N SER A 249 5.31 -9.17 10.81
CA SER A 249 6.32 -9.71 11.73
C SER A 249 5.78 -10.86 12.60
N LYS A 250 4.53 -11.27 12.42
CA LYS A 250 3.80 -12.29 13.21
C LYS A 250 3.64 -11.94 14.70
N ASP A 251 3.78 -10.67 15.05
CA ASP A 251 3.52 -10.14 16.39
C ASP A 251 2.04 -9.73 16.48
N PHE A 252 1.16 -10.74 16.53
CA PHE A 252 -0.28 -10.53 16.45
C PHE A 252 -0.87 -9.83 17.67
N ASP A 253 -0.27 -10.01 18.86
CA ASP A 253 -0.72 -9.34 20.08
C ASP A 253 -0.54 -7.83 19.94
N ARG A 254 0.65 -7.39 19.51
CA ARG A 254 0.90 -5.96 19.29
C ARG A 254 0.09 -5.40 18.12
N ALA A 255 -0.08 -6.17 17.05
CA ALA A 255 -0.91 -5.75 15.93
C ALA A 255 -2.38 -5.55 16.34
N ALA A 256 -2.92 -6.40 17.22
CA ALA A 256 -4.29 -6.31 17.71
C ALA A 256 -4.51 -5.04 18.56
N GLU A 257 -3.59 -4.74 19.48
CA GLU A 257 -3.63 -3.52 20.29
C GLU A 257 -3.66 -2.26 19.41
N LEU A 258 -2.77 -2.21 18.40
CA LEU A 258 -2.70 -1.08 17.47
C LEU A 258 -3.98 -0.97 16.61
N CYS A 259 -4.52 -2.09 16.13
CA CYS A 259 -5.78 -2.09 15.38
C CYS A 259 -6.99 -1.66 16.22
N GLN A 260 -7.03 -2.01 17.51
CA GLN A 260 -8.06 -1.52 18.44
C GLN A 260 -7.98 -0.01 18.63
N GLU A 261 -6.77 0.53 18.79
CA GLU A 261 -6.55 1.98 18.91
C GLU A 261 -7.01 2.71 17.65
N VAL A 262 -6.65 2.21 16.46
CA VAL A 262 -7.11 2.76 15.17
C VAL A 262 -8.63 2.74 15.07
N LEU A 263 -9.26 1.62 15.46
CA LEU A 263 -10.71 1.49 15.43
C LEU A 263 -11.37 2.52 16.36
N HIS A 264 -10.85 2.68 17.57
CA HIS A 264 -11.35 3.66 18.54
C HIS A 264 -11.23 5.10 17.99
N LEU A 265 -10.05 5.48 17.49
CA LEU A 265 -9.81 6.81 16.91
C LEU A 265 -10.72 7.07 15.70
N ARG A 266 -10.82 6.14 14.75
CA ARG A 266 -11.70 6.34 13.58
C ARG A 266 -13.17 6.36 13.96
N CYS A 267 -13.59 5.57 14.96
CA CYS A 267 -14.94 5.64 15.50
C CYS A 267 -15.25 6.99 16.13
N SER A 268 -14.34 7.57 16.90
CA SER A 268 -14.57 8.86 17.56
C SER A 268 -14.62 10.01 16.56
N VAL A 269 -13.77 9.97 15.53
CA VAL A 269 -13.64 11.04 14.53
C VAL A 269 -14.70 10.95 13.43
N LEU A 270 -14.81 9.80 12.78
CA LEU A 270 -15.60 9.61 11.56
C LEU A 270 -16.98 9.02 11.84
N GLY A 271 -17.17 8.47 13.05
CA GLY A 271 -18.35 7.72 13.43
C GLY A 271 -18.31 6.25 13.01
N ARG A 272 -19.27 5.49 13.55
CA ARG A 272 -19.34 4.01 13.43
C ARG A 272 -19.69 3.51 12.02
N ARG A 273 -20.35 4.33 11.20
CA ARG A 273 -20.81 3.94 9.85
C ARG A 273 -19.84 4.35 8.73
N HIS A 274 -18.70 4.93 9.08
CA HIS A 274 -17.74 5.39 8.09
C HIS A 274 -16.94 4.22 7.47
N ILE A 275 -16.59 4.34 6.20
CA ILE A 275 -15.88 3.30 5.45
C ILE A 275 -14.49 2.98 6.04
N ASP A 276 -13.77 4.00 6.52
CA ASP A 276 -12.46 3.81 7.17
C ASP A 276 -12.58 3.15 8.55
N THR A 277 -13.70 3.36 9.23
CA THR A 277 -14.04 2.67 10.50
C THR A 277 -14.35 1.20 10.23
N ALA A 278 -15.06 0.91 9.14
CA ALA A 278 -15.28 -0.46 8.67
C ALA A 278 -13.96 -1.15 8.30
N ALA A 279 -13.05 -0.45 7.61
CA ALA A 279 -11.72 -0.97 7.29
C ALA A 279 -10.89 -1.28 8.55
N ALA A 280 -10.94 -0.41 9.56
CA ALA A 280 -10.27 -0.67 10.85
C ALA A 280 -10.88 -1.88 11.58
N SER A 281 -12.21 -2.01 11.57
CA SER A 281 -12.91 -3.17 12.14
C SER A 281 -12.51 -4.47 11.43
N TYR A 282 -12.42 -4.44 10.10
CA TYR A 282 -11.98 -5.58 9.30
C TYR A 282 -10.52 -5.95 9.58
N ASN A 283 -9.62 -4.98 9.67
CA ASN A 283 -8.20 -5.25 9.97
C ASN A 283 -8.05 -5.89 11.36
N LEU A 284 -8.78 -5.42 12.36
CA LEU A 284 -8.79 -6.06 13.69
C LEU A 284 -9.33 -7.50 13.62
N ALA A 285 -10.42 -7.72 12.89
CA ALA A 285 -10.96 -9.06 12.66
C ALA A 285 -9.91 -9.98 12.00
N LEU A 286 -9.19 -9.49 10.99
CA LEU A 286 -8.15 -10.24 10.31
C LEU A 286 -6.98 -10.60 11.24
N VAL A 287 -6.50 -9.65 12.04
CA VAL A 287 -5.43 -9.92 13.02
C VAL A 287 -5.86 -11.02 13.98
N TRP A 288 -7.06 -10.92 14.54
CA TRP A 288 -7.60 -11.95 15.43
C TRP A 288 -7.83 -13.29 14.75
N ALA A 289 -8.25 -13.28 13.48
CA ALA A 289 -8.32 -14.51 12.69
C ALA A 289 -6.94 -15.18 12.63
N GLU A 290 -5.87 -14.44 12.32
CA GLU A 290 -4.53 -15.03 12.22
C GLU A 290 -3.91 -15.45 13.56
N THR A 291 -4.33 -14.88 14.70
CA THR A 291 -3.84 -15.35 16.02
C THR A 291 -4.15 -16.82 16.29
N GLY A 292 -5.18 -17.39 15.65
CA GLY A 292 -5.61 -18.77 15.85
C GLY A 292 -6.21 -19.07 17.24
N ARG A 293 -6.41 -18.06 18.09
CA ARG A 293 -7.03 -18.22 19.41
C ARG A 293 -8.54 -18.40 19.25
N ILE A 294 -9.07 -19.52 19.77
CA ILE A 294 -10.50 -19.86 19.67
C ILE A 294 -11.38 -18.76 20.29
N GLU A 295 -10.92 -18.16 21.38
CA GLU A 295 -11.60 -17.09 22.11
C GLU A 295 -11.91 -15.86 21.24
N CYS A 296 -11.06 -15.56 20.25
CA CYS A 296 -11.19 -14.38 19.39
C CYS A 296 -12.07 -14.63 18.15
N ILE A 297 -12.47 -15.88 17.86
CA ILE A 297 -13.21 -16.22 16.62
C ILE A 297 -14.56 -15.50 16.56
N GLN A 298 -15.34 -15.55 17.63
CA GLN A 298 -16.67 -14.95 17.67
C GLN A 298 -16.62 -13.41 17.58
N GLU A 299 -15.66 -12.79 18.26
CA GLU A 299 -15.44 -11.34 18.18
C GLU A 299 -15.00 -10.93 16.78
N SER A 300 -14.08 -11.68 16.17
CA SER A 300 -13.63 -11.47 14.79
C SER A 300 -14.79 -11.58 13.78
N ILE A 301 -15.65 -12.60 13.91
CA ILE A 301 -16.87 -12.74 13.09
C ILE A 301 -17.78 -11.52 13.26
N SER A 302 -17.95 -11.03 14.49
CA SER A 302 -18.80 -9.86 14.77
C SER A 302 -18.28 -8.59 14.08
N LEU A 303 -16.97 -8.33 14.18
CA LEU A 303 -16.32 -7.17 13.57
C LEU A 303 -16.35 -7.25 12.03
N ALA A 304 -16.07 -8.42 11.46
CA ALA A 304 -16.13 -8.64 10.03
C ALA A 304 -17.56 -8.48 9.48
N LYS A 305 -18.60 -8.91 10.22
CA LYS A 305 -20.01 -8.66 9.86
C LYS A 305 -20.36 -7.18 9.85
N ILE A 306 -19.93 -6.42 10.87
CA ILE A 306 -20.15 -4.96 10.94
C ILE A 306 -19.49 -4.29 9.73
N SER A 307 -18.24 -4.65 9.44
CA SER A 307 -17.50 -4.11 8.31
C SER A 307 -18.20 -4.42 6.97
N LEU A 308 -18.62 -5.68 6.78
CA LEU A 308 -19.35 -6.12 5.58
C LEU A 308 -20.65 -5.32 5.37
N HIS A 309 -21.42 -5.11 6.44
CA HIS A 309 -22.67 -4.35 6.36
C HIS A 309 -22.43 -2.92 5.90
N ILE A 310 -21.40 -2.25 6.44
CA ILE A 310 -21.04 -0.89 6.06
C ILE A 310 -20.59 -0.84 4.60
N PHE A 311 -19.68 -1.73 4.18
CA PHE A 311 -19.21 -1.78 2.78
C PHE A 311 -20.33 -2.04 1.77
N ILE A 312 -21.28 -2.94 2.07
CA ILE A 312 -22.43 -3.20 1.20
C ILE A 312 -23.34 -1.97 1.13
N SER A 313 -23.65 -1.34 2.28
CA SER A 313 -24.51 -0.16 2.32
C SER A 313 -23.94 1.00 1.48
N HIS A 314 -22.62 1.20 1.55
CA HIS A 314 -21.95 2.23 0.78
C HIS A 314 -21.90 1.90 -0.71
N LYS A 315 -21.70 0.63 -1.09
CA LYS A 315 -21.72 0.19 -2.49
C LYS A 315 -23.09 0.38 -3.15
N GLN A 316 -24.16 0.29 -2.38
CA GLN A 316 -25.52 0.55 -2.88
C GLN A 316 -25.81 2.05 -3.03
N ALA A 317 -25.22 2.89 -2.18
CA ALA A 317 -25.42 4.33 -2.19
C ALA A 317 -24.59 5.07 -3.26
N SER A 318 -23.35 4.62 -3.51
CA SER A 318 -22.46 5.17 -4.53
C SER A 318 -22.42 4.19 -5.70
N GLN A 319 -22.88 4.57 -6.89
CA GLN A 319 -22.85 3.72 -8.09
C GLN A 319 -21.42 3.24 -8.43
N SER A 320 -21.04 2.12 -7.80
CA SER A 320 -19.94 1.18 -8.00
C SER A 320 -18.52 1.72 -8.30
N SER A 321 -17.58 1.46 -7.38
CA SER A 321 -16.14 1.38 -7.69
C SER A 321 -15.63 -0.05 -7.53
N ALA A 322 -14.70 -0.48 -8.40
CA ALA A 322 -14.07 -1.81 -8.35
C ALA A 322 -13.40 -2.08 -6.99
N VAL A 323 -12.87 -1.03 -6.35
CA VAL A 323 -12.21 -1.08 -5.03
C VAL A 323 -13.17 -1.55 -3.93
N GLN A 324 -14.43 -1.10 -3.93
CA GLN A 324 -15.40 -1.52 -2.91
C GLN A 324 -15.82 -2.98 -3.08
N THR A 325 -15.86 -3.48 -4.31
CA THR A 325 -16.17 -4.90 -4.57
C THR A 325 -15.03 -5.80 -4.05
N SER A 326 -13.78 -5.38 -4.23
CA SER A 326 -12.62 -6.10 -3.68
C SER A 326 -12.64 -6.16 -2.15
N ASN A 327 -12.94 -5.05 -1.46
CA ASN A 327 -13.08 -5.06 0.01
C ASN A 327 -14.18 -6.03 0.48
N ILE A 328 -15.32 -6.09 -0.21
CA ILE A 328 -16.42 -7.00 0.13
C ILE A 328 -15.99 -8.47 -0.07
N ILE A 329 -15.31 -8.78 -1.17
CA ILE A 329 -14.77 -10.12 -1.44
C ILE A 329 -13.84 -10.54 -0.31
N GLN A 330 -12.90 -9.67 0.05
CA GLN A 330 -11.91 -9.95 1.08
C GLN A 330 -12.55 -10.19 2.46
N VAL A 331 -13.53 -9.36 2.86
CA VAL A 331 -14.25 -9.56 4.13
C VAL A 331 -15.04 -10.87 4.14
N LEU A 332 -15.67 -11.23 3.01
CA LEU A 332 -16.39 -12.49 2.88
C LEU A 332 -15.45 -13.71 2.90
N LEU A 333 -14.26 -13.61 2.31
CA LEU A 333 -13.23 -14.64 2.37
C LEU A 333 -12.78 -14.88 3.82
N THR A 334 -12.47 -13.81 4.56
CA THR A 334 -12.11 -13.90 5.99
C THR A 334 -13.25 -14.46 6.83
N LEU A 335 -14.50 -14.04 6.61
CA LEU A 335 -15.67 -14.65 7.26
C LEU A 335 -15.81 -16.14 6.93
N GLY A 336 -15.55 -16.53 5.69
CA GLY A 336 -15.52 -17.93 5.26
C GLY A 336 -14.52 -18.75 6.06
N GLY A 337 -13.29 -18.25 6.20
CA GLY A 337 -12.25 -18.89 7.00
C GLY A 337 -12.56 -18.95 8.50
N LEU A 338 -13.13 -17.88 9.05
CA LEU A 338 -13.56 -17.85 10.46
C LEU A 338 -14.68 -18.86 10.73
N TYR A 339 -15.71 -18.91 9.88
CA TYR A 339 -16.78 -19.89 10.02
C TYR A 339 -16.32 -21.33 9.79
N PHE A 340 -15.31 -21.54 8.93
CA PHE A 340 -14.69 -22.86 8.77
C PHE A 340 -14.03 -23.32 10.07
N ARG A 341 -13.30 -22.43 10.76
CA ARG A 341 -12.68 -22.72 12.06
C ARG A 341 -13.69 -22.86 13.20
N ASP A 342 -14.82 -22.16 13.11
CA ASP A 342 -15.98 -22.31 14.01
C ASP A 342 -16.83 -23.57 13.70
N GLU A 343 -16.44 -24.38 12.71
CA GLU A 343 -17.18 -25.55 12.20
C GLU A 343 -18.60 -25.25 11.67
N SER A 344 -18.92 -23.96 11.52
CA SER A 344 -20.13 -23.42 10.92
C SER A 344 -20.09 -23.51 9.38
N PHE A 345 -19.93 -24.72 8.82
CA PHE A 345 -19.66 -24.91 7.39
C PHE A 345 -20.73 -24.31 6.47
N ALA A 346 -22.02 -24.35 6.84
CA ALA A 346 -23.08 -23.75 6.02
C ALA A 346 -22.89 -22.24 5.84
N ASN A 347 -22.49 -21.54 6.91
CA ASN A 347 -22.20 -20.11 6.86
C ASN A 347 -20.92 -19.84 6.07
N ALA A 348 -19.89 -20.68 6.24
CA ALA A 348 -18.64 -20.58 5.49
C ALA A 348 -18.89 -20.70 3.97
N THR A 349 -19.58 -21.75 3.54
CA THR A 349 -19.95 -21.98 2.14
C THR A 349 -20.83 -20.84 1.59
N HIS A 350 -21.76 -20.31 2.39
CA HIS A 350 -22.59 -19.17 1.97
C HIS A 350 -21.74 -17.92 1.69
N CYS A 351 -20.83 -17.56 2.61
CA CYS A 351 -19.95 -16.41 2.45
C CYS A 351 -19.02 -16.57 1.25
N LEU A 352 -18.38 -17.73 1.11
CA LEU A 352 -17.41 -18.00 0.04
C LEU A 352 -18.07 -18.07 -1.35
N ASN A 353 -19.26 -18.66 -1.48
CA ASN A 353 -19.99 -18.65 -2.75
C ASN A 353 -20.39 -17.24 -3.18
N LYS A 354 -20.80 -16.40 -2.22
CA LYS A 354 -21.11 -14.99 -2.51
C LYS A 354 -19.87 -14.21 -2.93
N ALA A 355 -18.73 -14.46 -2.28
CA ALA A 355 -17.45 -13.87 -2.68
C ALA A 355 -17.04 -14.34 -4.08
N LEU A 356 -17.20 -15.64 -4.39
CA LEU A 356 -16.79 -16.23 -5.67
C LEU A 356 -17.59 -15.65 -6.84
N GLN A 357 -18.90 -15.45 -6.65
CA GLN A 357 -19.74 -14.77 -7.64
C GLN A 357 -19.26 -13.34 -7.92
N LEU A 358 -18.87 -12.59 -6.88
CA LEU A 358 -18.33 -11.25 -7.04
C LEU A 358 -16.95 -11.26 -7.69
N ALA A 359 -16.06 -12.15 -7.27
CA ALA A 359 -14.70 -12.28 -7.81
C ALA A 359 -14.72 -12.66 -9.30
N ARG A 360 -15.54 -13.65 -9.69
CA ARG A 360 -15.73 -14.03 -11.11
C ARG A 360 -16.26 -12.86 -11.94
N LYS A 361 -17.19 -12.06 -11.39
CA LYS A 361 -17.69 -10.87 -12.07
C LYS A 361 -16.57 -9.84 -12.30
N VAL A 362 -15.79 -9.52 -11.26
CA VAL A 362 -14.65 -8.59 -11.36
C VAL A 362 -13.61 -9.10 -12.36
N ALA A 363 -13.29 -10.40 -12.35
CA ALA A 363 -12.36 -10.99 -13.30
C ALA A 363 -12.89 -10.92 -14.75
N SER A 364 -14.19 -11.15 -14.96
CA SER A 364 -14.81 -11.06 -16.29
C SER A 364 -14.84 -9.63 -16.86
N GLU A 365 -14.87 -8.61 -15.99
CA GLU A 365 -14.79 -7.20 -16.36
C GLU A 365 -13.35 -6.77 -16.73
N HIS A 366 -12.34 -7.54 -16.30
CA HIS A 366 -10.92 -7.28 -16.52
C HIS A 366 -10.16 -8.52 -17.04
N PRO A 367 -10.52 -9.06 -18.21
CA PRO A 367 -9.96 -10.34 -18.70
C PRO A 367 -8.46 -10.29 -19.01
N SER A 368 -7.89 -9.09 -19.17
CA SER A 368 -6.46 -8.89 -19.44
C SER A 368 -5.60 -8.78 -18.17
N ASP A 369 -6.19 -8.83 -16.98
CA ASP A 369 -5.48 -8.70 -15.70
C ASP A 369 -5.58 -10.00 -14.88
N PRO A 370 -4.59 -10.92 -15.00
CA PRO A 370 -4.56 -12.15 -14.23
C PRO A 370 -4.64 -11.92 -12.71
N ALA A 371 -4.21 -10.76 -12.20
CA ALA A 371 -4.25 -10.47 -10.77
C ALA A 371 -5.68 -10.52 -10.19
N LYS A 372 -6.73 -10.37 -11.02
CA LYS A 372 -8.13 -10.49 -10.61
C LYS A 372 -8.60 -11.92 -10.41
N LEU A 373 -7.83 -12.91 -10.89
CA LEU A 373 -8.15 -14.33 -10.73
C LEU A 373 -7.62 -14.90 -9.40
N VAL A 374 -6.77 -14.17 -8.67
CA VAL A 374 -6.18 -14.65 -7.40
C VAL A 374 -7.29 -14.94 -6.40
N ASP A 375 -8.21 -13.99 -6.21
CA ASP A 375 -9.37 -14.17 -5.33
C ASP A 375 -10.22 -15.40 -5.75
N VAL A 376 -10.34 -15.68 -7.05
CA VAL A 376 -11.12 -16.83 -7.56
C VAL A 376 -10.44 -18.14 -7.17
N ALA A 377 -9.12 -18.24 -7.31
CA ALA A 377 -8.37 -19.44 -6.95
C ALA A 377 -8.47 -19.74 -5.44
N ASP A 378 -8.26 -18.73 -4.59
CA ASP A 378 -8.33 -18.84 -3.13
C ASP A 378 -9.73 -19.28 -2.65
N LEU A 379 -10.77 -18.71 -3.26
CA LEU A 379 -12.16 -19.03 -2.92
C LEU A 379 -12.54 -20.46 -3.32
N LEU A 380 -12.10 -20.92 -4.50
CA LEU A 380 -12.31 -22.30 -4.94
C LEU A 380 -11.58 -23.29 -4.04
N PHE A 381 -10.33 -22.98 -3.67
CA PHE A 381 -9.53 -23.79 -2.76
C PHE A 381 -10.21 -23.93 -1.38
N MET A 382 -10.67 -22.83 -0.80
CA MET A 382 -11.38 -22.83 0.49
C MET A 382 -12.71 -23.61 0.43
N LEU A 383 -13.48 -23.46 -0.65
CA LEU A 383 -14.71 -24.24 -0.85
C LEU A 383 -14.44 -25.73 -1.01
N ALA A 384 -13.34 -26.09 -1.69
CA ALA A 384 -12.91 -27.48 -1.84
C ALA A 384 -12.52 -28.09 -0.49
N GLN A 385 -11.77 -27.34 0.34
CA GLN A 385 -11.43 -27.76 1.72
C GLN A 385 -12.68 -28.00 2.56
N ILE A 386 -13.66 -27.10 2.53
CA ILE A 386 -14.92 -27.28 3.27
C ILE A 386 -15.66 -28.53 2.78
N SER A 387 -15.75 -28.72 1.46
CA SER A 387 -16.44 -29.87 0.87
C SER A 387 -15.76 -31.18 1.25
N HIS A 388 -14.43 -31.22 1.25
CA HIS A 388 -13.64 -32.37 1.68
C HIS A 388 -13.85 -32.69 3.16
N ARG A 389 -13.84 -31.67 4.03
CA ARG A 389 -14.08 -31.83 5.47
C ARG A 389 -15.49 -32.31 5.81
N GLN A 390 -16.47 -32.05 4.94
CA GLN A 390 -17.83 -32.58 5.04
C GLN A 390 -17.96 -34.02 4.50
N GLY A 391 -16.89 -34.61 3.95
CA GLY A 391 -16.89 -35.95 3.35
C GLY A 391 -17.34 -35.99 1.88
N HIS A 392 -17.51 -34.84 1.23
CA HIS A 392 -17.91 -34.76 -0.18
C HIS A 392 -16.67 -34.78 -1.11
N SER A 393 -15.91 -35.88 -1.10
CA SER A 393 -14.62 -35.98 -1.80
C SER A 393 -14.70 -35.70 -3.31
N PHE A 394 -15.75 -36.15 -4.00
CA PHE A 394 -15.92 -35.88 -5.44
C PHE A 394 -16.19 -34.40 -5.75
N ALA A 395 -17.03 -33.74 -4.96
CA ALA A 395 -17.29 -32.30 -5.11
C ALA A 395 -16.02 -31.48 -4.80
N ALA A 396 -15.23 -31.91 -3.81
CA ALA A 396 -13.94 -31.29 -3.51
C ALA A 396 -12.95 -31.44 -4.67
N LEU A 397 -12.88 -32.62 -5.31
CA LEU A 397 -12.04 -32.83 -6.50
C LEU A 397 -12.40 -31.86 -7.63
N GLU A 398 -13.69 -31.69 -7.94
CA GLU A 398 -14.14 -30.74 -8.97
C GLU A 398 -13.66 -29.31 -8.69
N LEU A 399 -13.84 -28.85 -7.45
CA LEU A 399 -13.44 -27.51 -7.03
C LEU A 399 -11.91 -27.33 -7.02
N TYR A 400 -11.15 -28.32 -6.58
CA TYR A 400 -9.69 -28.27 -6.65
C TYR A 400 -9.17 -28.30 -8.09
N HIS A 401 -9.80 -29.05 -9.01
CA HIS A 401 -9.44 -29.00 -10.43
C HIS A 401 -9.75 -27.65 -11.05
N GLU A 402 -10.86 -27.03 -10.68
CA GLU A 402 -11.18 -25.67 -11.13
C GLU A 402 -10.14 -24.66 -10.59
N SER A 403 -9.81 -24.73 -9.30
CA SER A 403 -8.74 -23.93 -8.67
C SER A 403 -7.41 -24.13 -9.41
N LEU A 404 -7.03 -25.37 -9.70
CA LEU A 404 -5.81 -25.71 -10.43
C LEU A 404 -5.77 -25.09 -11.84
N GLN A 405 -6.89 -25.03 -12.54
CA GLN A 405 -6.97 -24.40 -13.85
C GLN A 405 -6.73 -22.89 -13.77
N VAL A 406 -7.26 -22.23 -12.74
CA VAL A 406 -7.03 -20.80 -12.50
C VAL A 406 -5.57 -20.56 -12.10
N GLU A 407 -5.02 -21.39 -11.21
CA GLU A 407 -3.62 -21.34 -10.78
C GLU A 407 -2.63 -21.41 -11.95
N ARG A 408 -2.93 -22.22 -12.97
CA ARG A 408 -2.08 -22.35 -14.18
C ARG A 408 -1.96 -21.05 -14.97
N VAL A 409 -2.90 -20.12 -14.84
CA VAL A 409 -2.84 -18.81 -15.50
C VAL A 409 -1.68 -17.96 -14.95
N PHE A 410 -1.31 -18.14 -13.68
CA PHE A 410 -0.19 -17.44 -13.04
C PHE A 410 1.18 -18.04 -13.37
N GLY A 411 1.21 -19.14 -14.13
CA GLY A 411 2.40 -19.91 -14.47
C GLY A 411 2.55 -21.18 -13.63
N GLU A 412 3.34 -22.12 -14.14
CA GLU A 412 3.50 -23.45 -13.54
C GLU A 412 4.24 -23.45 -12.19
N GLU A 413 4.78 -22.30 -11.78
CA GLU A 413 5.58 -22.12 -10.57
C GLU A 413 4.88 -21.22 -9.53
N HIS A 414 3.58 -20.94 -9.66
CA HIS A 414 2.87 -20.18 -8.64
C HIS A 414 2.84 -20.94 -7.30
N LYS A 415 3.13 -20.25 -6.19
CA LYS A 415 3.36 -20.88 -4.88
C LYS A 415 2.14 -21.65 -4.36
N GLU A 416 0.94 -21.18 -4.67
CA GLU A 416 -0.34 -21.77 -4.28
C GLU A 416 -0.62 -23.10 -5.03
N MET A 417 -0.06 -23.28 -6.24
CA MET A 417 -0.20 -24.50 -7.06
C MET A 417 0.16 -25.77 -6.29
N ALA A 418 1.25 -25.73 -5.51
CA ALA A 418 1.72 -26.87 -4.74
C ALA A 418 0.70 -27.31 -3.68
N LEU A 419 -0.05 -26.38 -3.09
CA LEU A 419 -1.08 -26.67 -2.09
C LEU A 419 -2.31 -27.33 -2.72
N VAL A 420 -2.72 -26.85 -3.89
CA VAL A 420 -3.84 -27.45 -4.66
C VAL A 420 -3.50 -28.88 -5.07
N LEU A 421 -2.33 -29.10 -5.66
CA LEU A 421 -1.86 -30.42 -6.08
C LEU A 421 -1.72 -31.38 -4.89
N PHE A 422 -1.22 -30.89 -3.76
CA PHE A 422 -1.10 -31.68 -2.53
C PHE A 422 -2.47 -32.16 -2.04
N SER A 423 -3.45 -31.25 -2.03
CA SER A 423 -4.83 -31.55 -1.60
C SER A 423 -5.51 -32.55 -2.55
N LEU A 424 -5.30 -32.41 -3.87
CA LEU A 424 -5.76 -33.38 -4.86
C LEU A 424 -5.15 -34.77 -4.60
N GLY A 425 -3.84 -34.83 -4.38
CA GLY A 425 -3.14 -36.09 -4.09
C GLY A 425 -3.66 -36.79 -2.84
N GLN A 426 -3.96 -36.04 -1.77
CA GLN A 426 -4.57 -36.58 -0.56
C GLN A 426 -5.96 -37.17 -0.82
N ILE A 427 -6.83 -36.46 -1.54
CA ILE A 427 -8.19 -36.96 -1.81
C ILE A 427 -8.16 -38.18 -2.72
N TYR A 428 -7.29 -38.22 -3.73
CA TYR A 428 -7.16 -39.41 -4.57
C TYR A 428 -6.62 -40.62 -3.77
N HIS A 429 -5.74 -40.40 -2.79
CA HIS A 429 -5.31 -41.45 -1.87
C HIS A 429 -6.49 -41.99 -1.04
N GLU A 430 -7.30 -41.10 -0.47
CA GLU A 430 -8.50 -41.48 0.31
C GLU A 430 -9.56 -42.23 -0.51
N VAL A 431 -9.75 -41.86 -1.78
CA VAL A 431 -10.69 -42.52 -2.71
C VAL A 431 -10.12 -43.82 -3.29
N GLY A 432 -8.85 -44.13 -3.03
CA GLY A 432 -8.18 -45.37 -3.45
C GLY A 432 -7.57 -45.33 -4.86
N ASP A 433 -7.54 -44.17 -5.52
CA ASP A 433 -6.82 -44.00 -6.79
C ASP A 433 -5.34 -43.69 -6.52
N LEU A 434 -4.62 -44.72 -6.10
CA LEU A 434 -3.18 -44.64 -5.81
C LEU A 434 -2.36 -44.20 -7.03
N GLY A 435 -2.89 -44.43 -8.24
CA GLY A 435 -2.34 -43.99 -9.53
C GLY A 435 -2.15 -42.48 -9.55
N ARG A 436 -3.28 -41.77 -9.57
CA ARG A 436 -3.32 -40.30 -9.60
C ARG A 436 -2.76 -39.67 -8.34
N ALA A 437 -3.01 -40.27 -7.17
CA ALA A 437 -2.47 -39.77 -5.90
C ALA A 437 -0.94 -39.61 -5.96
N PHE A 438 -0.25 -40.63 -6.48
CA PHE A 438 1.21 -40.60 -6.64
C PHE A 438 1.66 -39.52 -7.63
N GLU A 439 1.01 -39.43 -8.80
CA GLU A 439 1.36 -38.43 -9.83
C GLU A 439 1.27 -37.01 -9.27
N TYR A 440 0.20 -36.69 -8.54
CA TYR A 440 0.04 -35.37 -7.92
C TYR A 440 1.10 -35.11 -6.85
N GLN A 441 1.38 -36.07 -5.97
CA GLN A 441 2.39 -35.90 -4.92
C GLN A 441 3.81 -35.80 -5.47
N GLU A 442 4.13 -36.52 -6.55
CA GLU A 442 5.41 -36.39 -7.26
C GLU A 442 5.56 -34.98 -7.86
N HIS A 443 4.48 -34.43 -8.43
CA HIS A 443 4.49 -33.07 -8.95
C HIS A 443 4.69 -32.02 -7.85
N VAL A 444 4.05 -32.18 -6.69
CA VAL A 444 4.28 -31.33 -5.50
C VAL A 444 5.72 -31.42 -5.04
N LEU A 445 6.31 -32.62 -5.03
CA LEU A 445 7.70 -32.84 -4.63
C LEU A 445 8.66 -32.08 -5.55
N GLN A 446 8.43 -32.12 -6.87
CA GLN A 446 9.25 -31.41 -7.85
C GLN A 446 9.15 -29.89 -7.67
N LEU A 447 7.95 -29.34 -7.52
CA LEU A 447 7.73 -27.91 -7.28
C LEU A 447 8.36 -27.45 -5.96
N SER A 448 8.13 -28.20 -4.88
CA SER A 448 8.66 -27.88 -3.56
C SER A 448 10.19 -27.84 -3.54
N ARG A 449 10.85 -28.79 -4.22
CA ARG A 449 12.32 -28.83 -4.35
C ARG A 449 12.87 -27.61 -5.09
N ARG A 450 12.18 -27.13 -6.13
CA ARG A 450 12.61 -25.94 -6.88
C ARG A 450 12.48 -24.66 -6.04
N HIS A 451 11.41 -24.53 -5.26
CA HIS A 451 11.08 -23.27 -4.56
C HIS A 451 11.70 -23.15 -3.18
N LEU A 452 11.76 -24.24 -2.43
CA LEU A 452 12.14 -24.25 -1.01
C LEU A 452 13.49 -24.97 -0.77
N GLY A 453 14.06 -25.59 -1.81
CA GLY A 453 15.22 -26.48 -1.67
C GLY A 453 14.85 -27.82 -1.03
N GLU A 454 15.85 -28.57 -0.53
CA GLU A 454 15.64 -29.90 0.06
C GLU A 454 15.24 -29.88 1.56
N GLN A 455 14.95 -28.72 2.13
CA GLN A 455 14.65 -28.60 3.56
C GLN A 455 13.30 -27.93 3.79
N GLY A 456 12.41 -28.61 4.52
CA GLY A 456 11.12 -28.06 4.94
C GLY A 456 10.15 -29.11 5.47
N GLU A 457 9.33 -28.71 6.47
CA GLU A 457 8.27 -29.53 7.06
C GLU A 457 7.22 -29.98 6.01
N PHE A 458 6.96 -29.12 5.02
CA PHE A 458 6.08 -29.42 3.90
C PHE A 458 6.64 -30.57 3.03
N LEU A 459 7.96 -30.56 2.76
CA LEU A 459 8.62 -31.60 1.97
C LEU A 459 8.57 -32.97 2.67
N ALA A 460 8.76 -32.98 4.00
CA ALA A 460 8.65 -34.19 4.80
C ALA A 460 7.24 -34.79 4.70
N SER A 461 6.21 -33.95 4.78
CA SER A 461 4.80 -34.38 4.66
C SER A 461 4.50 -35.03 3.30
N VAL A 462 4.99 -34.42 2.21
CA VAL A 462 4.86 -34.97 0.85
C VAL A 462 5.54 -36.33 0.74
N LEU A 463 6.78 -36.46 1.25
CA LEU A 463 7.53 -37.72 1.21
C LEU A 463 6.87 -38.83 2.04
N THR A 464 6.29 -38.49 3.20
CA THR A 464 5.52 -39.45 4.00
C THR A 464 4.31 -39.97 3.23
N ILE A 465 3.55 -39.09 2.58
CA ILE A 465 2.38 -39.50 1.79
C ILE A 465 2.82 -40.36 0.60
N ILE A 466 3.89 -39.99 -0.10
CA ILE A 466 4.44 -40.81 -1.19
C ILE A 466 4.83 -42.20 -0.67
N GLY A 467 5.51 -42.27 0.48
CA GLY A 467 5.90 -43.54 1.10
C GLY A 467 4.70 -44.41 1.47
N ASN A 468 3.63 -43.80 2.00
CA ASN A 468 2.38 -44.51 2.30
C ASN A 468 1.72 -45.05 1.03
N ILE A 469 1.58 -44.21 -0.01
CA ILE A 469 1.01 -44.62 -1.30
C ILE A 469 1.82 -45.77 -1.92
N GLN A 470 3.15 -45.74 -1.83
CA GLN A 470 4.01 -46.80 -2.35
C GLN A 470 3.92 -48.11 -1.54
N ASN A 471 3.66 -48.03 -0.24
CA ASN A 471 3.48 -49.21 0.61
C ASN A 471 2.09 -49.88 0.40
N GLU A 472 1.10 -49.10 -0.05
CA GLU A 472 -0.25 -49.56 -0.36
C GLU A 472 -0.44 -50.05 -1.81
N ARG A 473 0.49 -49.72 -2.70
CA ARG A 473 0.58 -50.22 -4.09
C ARG A 473 1.23 -51.59 -4.14
#